data_AF-A0A4R4IPV4-F1
#
_entry.id   AF-A0A4R4IPV4-F1
#
_cell.length_a   1.000
_cell.length_b   1.000
_cell.length_c   1.000
_cell.angle_alpha   90.00
_cell.angle_beta   90.00
_cell.angle_gamma   90.00
#
_symmetry.space_group_name_H-M   'P 1'
#
loop_
_entity.id
_entity.type
_entity.pdbx_description
1 polymer ?
#
loop_
_entity_poly.entity_id
_entity_poly.type
_entity_poly.pdbx_seq_one_letter_code
_entity_poly.pdbx_strand_id
1 'polypeptide(L)'
;MFYRVFGKEAKVDGSFVSTTSTGSRIQAKIDAALLPEWKNSREFEATILAPKGTVLQIGKVAAQVTKSGTILQGGFDQILLPKGWSQNWITNIRKVPSI
;
A
#
# COMPACT_ATOMS: atom_id res chain seq x y z
N MET A 1 -9.57 -0.45 -9.79
CA MET A 1 -8.10 -0.31 -9.88
C MET A 1 -7.58 0.00 -8.50
N PHE A 2 -6.42 -0.53 -8.15
CA PHE A 2 -5.84 -0.42 -6.82
C PHE A 2 -4.36 -0.03 -6.90
N TYR A 3 -3.83 0.47 -5.80
CA TYR A 3 -2.49 0.99 -5.69
C TYR A 3 -1.74 0.31 -4.56
N ARG A 4 -0.55 -0.18 -4.87
CA ARG A 4 0.36 -0.78 -3.89
C ARG A 4 1.65 0.01 -3.83
N VAL A 5 1.93 0.58 -2.66
CA VAL A 5 3.21 1.23 -2.41
C VAL A 5 4.20 0.23 -1.80
N PHE A 6 5.37 0.10 -2.40
CA PHE A 6 6.35 -0.93 -2.06
C PHE A 6 7.80 -0.45 -2.22
N GLY A 7 8.74 -1.30 -1.79
CA GLY A 7 10.18 -1.08 -1.88
C GLY A 7 10.94 -1.68 -0.71
N LYS A 8 12.22 -2.03 -0.93
CA LYS A 8 13.06 -2.82 -0.01
C LYS A 8 12.40 -4.17 0.35
N GLU A 9 11.99 -4.36 1.61
CA GLU A 9 11.42 -5.62 2.10
C GLU A 9 9.96 -5.79 1.68
N ALA A 10 9.24 -4.68 1.43
CA ALA A 10 7.92 -4.73 0.84
C ALA A 10 8.04 -5.00 -0.66
N LYS A 11 7.64 -6.19 -1.10
CA LYS A 11 7.66 -6.61 -2.51
C LYS A 11 6.38 -6.21 -3.24
N VAL A 12 6.41 -6.22 -4.57
CA VAL A 12 5.28 -5.80 -5.41
C VAL A 12 4.06 -6.74 -5.32
N ASP A 13 4.26 -7.97 -4.88
CA ASP A 13 3.26 -9.04 -4.83
C ASP A 13 2.52 -9.16 -3.47
N GLY A 14 2.82 -8.29 -2.51
CA GLY A 14 2.07 -8.30 -1.25
C GLY A 14 0.61 -7.85 -1.43
N SER A 15 -0.27 -8.33 -0.55
CA SER A 15 -1.72 -8.26 -0.79
C SER A 15 -2.42 -6.99 -0.29
N PHE A 16 -1.76 -6.13 0.49
CA PHE A 16 -2.38 -4.88 0.97
C PHE A 16 -2.25 -3.76 -0.05
N VAL A 17 -3.39 -3.18 -0.44
CA VAL A 17 -3.52 -2.12 -1.45
C VAL A 17 -4.54 -1.05 -1.02
N SER A 18 -4.57 0.09 -1.69
CA SER A 18 -5.57 1.17 -1.50
C SER A 18 -6.25 1.51 -2.83
N THR A 19 -7.41 2.14 -2.79
CA THR A 19 -8.10 2.74 -3.94
C THR A 19 -7.53 4.10 -4.35
N THR A 20 -6.65 4.69 -3.54
CA THR A 20 -6.07 6.00 -3.80
C THR A 20 -4.58 5.89 -4.09
N SER A 21 -4.16 6.54 -5.18
CA SER A 21 -2.75 6.63 -5.57
C SER A 21 -2.04 7.64 -4.68
N THR A 22 -0.80 7.35 -4.29
CA THR A 22 -0.02 8.24 -3.46
C THR A 22 0.63 9.38 -4.25
N GLY A 23 0.64 10.59 -3.68
CA GLY A 23 1.37 11.73 -4.25
C GLY A 23 2.88 11.68 -3.95
N SER A 24 3.26 11.18 -2.78
CA SER A 24 4.65 11.15 -2.31
C SER A 24 4.90 10.07 -1.25
N ARG A 25 6.18 9.81 -0.95
CA ARG A 25 6.57 8.82 0.07
C ARG A 25 6.06 9.16 1.47
N ILE A 26 5.92 10.45 1.76
CA ILE A 26 5.41 10.94 3.05
C ILE A 26 3.92 10.61 3.15
N GLN A 27 3.14 10.94 2.11
CA GLN A 27 1.72 10.65 2.08
C GLN A 27 1.45 9.14 2.21
N ALA A 28 2.18 8.30 1.48
CA ALA A 28 2.06 6.85 1.59
C ALA A 28 2.31 6.31 3.01
N LYS A 29 3.24 6.93 3.75
CA LYS A 29 3.51 6.55 5.15
C LYS A 29 2.32 6.90 6.05
N ILE A 30 1.74 8.08 5.87
CA ILE A 30 0.63 8.58 6.68
C ILE A 30 -0.63 7.74 6.40
N ASP A 31 -0.98 7.57 5.14
CA ASP A 31 -2.25 6.96 4.73
C ASP A 31 -2.32 5.50 5.14
N ALA A 32 -1.27 4.74 4.82
CA ALA A 32 -1.18 3.33 5.13
C ALA A 32 -0.59 3.04 6.52
N ALA A 33 -0.43 4.08 7.36
CA ALA A 33 0.16 4.00 8.69
C ALA A 33 1.42 3.11 8.75
N LEU A 34 2.32 3.29 7.78
CA LEU A 34 3.46 2.39 7.58
C LEU A 34 4.53 2.61 8.64
N LEU A 35 4.66 1.64 9.54
CA LEU A 35 5.70 1.63 10.54
C LEU A 35 7.10 1.52 9.90
N PRO A 36 8.08 2.34 10.30
CA PRO A 36 9.45 2.27 9.77
C PRO A 36 10.09 0.89 9.89
N GLU A 37 9.77 0.16 10.95
CA GLU A 37 10.25 -1.20 11.25
C GLU A 37 9.78 -2.25 10.23
N TRP A 38 8.74 -1.98 9.44
CA TRP A 38 8.33 -2.85 8.33
C TRP A 38 9.23 -2.69 7.10
N LYS A 39 10.21 -1.78 7.17
CA LYS A 39 11.26 -1.59 6.15
C LYS A 39 10.73 -1.36 4.74
N ASN A 40 9.51 -0.81 4.60
CA ASN A 40 8.98 -0.37 3.32
C ASN A 40 9.60 0.98 2.95
N SER A 41 10.41 1.03 1.88
CA SER A 41 10.98 2.31 1.42
C SER A 41 9.95 3.22 0.77
N ARG A 42 8.81 2.67 0.31
CA ARG A 42 7.76 3.35 -0.48
C ARG A 42 8.27 3.95 -1.79
N GLU A 43 9.34 3.39 -2.34
CA GLU A 43 10.02 3.94 -3.51
C GLU A 43 9.20 3.78 -4.79
N PHE A 44 8.36 2.75 -4.85
CA PHE A 44 7.56 2.42 -6.02
C PHE A 44 6.08 2.30 -5.68
N GLU A 45 5.25 2.55 -6.68
CA GLU A 45 3.83 2.28 -6.63
C GLU A 45 3.44 1.45 -7.86
N ALA A 46 2.75 0.34 -7.60
CA ALA A 46 2.14 -0.48 -8.65
C ALA A 46 0.66 -0.13 -8.79
N THR A 47 0.21 -0.02 -10.04
CA THR A 47 -1.20 0.02 -10.40
C THR A 47 -1.68 -1.40 -10.68
N ILE A 48 -2.73 -1.83 -9.99
CA ILE A 48 -3.26 -3.20 -10.04
C ILE A 48 -4.72 -3.15 -10.52
N LEU A 49 -5.02 -3.90 -11.57
CA LEU A 49 -6.36 -4.09 -12.09
C LEU A 49 -6.85 -5.51 -11.76
N ALA A 50 -7.59 -5.65 -10.66
CA ALA A 50 -8.22 -6.92 -10.33
C ALA A 50 -9.33 -7.26 -11.36
N PRO A 51 -9.44 -8.51 -11.80
CA PRO A 51 -10.49 -8.97 -12.69
C PRO A 51 -11.89 -8.71 -12.13
N LYS A 52 -12.85 -8.47 -13.03
CA LYS A 52 -14.27 -8.34 -12.66
C LYS A 52 -14.72 -9.62 -11.94
N GLY A 53 -15.49 -9.45 -10.87
CA GLY A 53 -15.97 -10.57 -10.04
C GLY A 53 -15.01 -11.00 -8.94
N THR A 54 -13.84 -10.37 -8.81
CA THR A 54 -12.96 -10.59 -7.65
C THR A 54 -13.64 -10.13 -6.36
N VAL A 55 -13.76 -11.05 -5.39
CA VAL A 55 -14.25 -10.71 -4.04
C VAL A 55 -13.09 -10.13 -3.24
N LEU A 56 -13.29 -8.95 -2.66
CA LEU A 56 -12.27 -8.18 -1.95
C LEU A 56 -12.74 -7.86 -0.54
N GLN A 57 -11.80 -7.91 0.41
CA GLN A 57 -12.04 -7.45 1.77
C GLN A 57 -11.61 -5.99 1.86
N ILE A 58 -12.53 -5.11 2.24
CA ILE A 58 -12.32 -3.66 2.33
C ILE A 58 -12.47 -3.24 3.79
N GLY A 59 -11.50 -2.51 4.30
CA GLY A 59 -11.50 -1.98 5.65
C GLY A 59 -10.84 -0.61 5.73
N LYS A 60 -10.62 -0.16 6.96
CA LYS A 60 -9.88 1.07 7.28
C LYS A 60 -8.55 0.71 7.92
N VAL A 61 -7.50 1.44 7.52
CA VAL A 61 -6.19 1.35 8.18
C VAL A 61 -6.34 1.80 9.63
N ALA A 62 -6.00 0.93 10.58
CA ALA A 62 -5.98 1.26 11.99
C ALA A 62 -4.75 2.12 12.35
N ALA A 63 -4.88 2.97 13.36
CA ALA A 63 -3.77 3.77 13.87
C ALA A 63 -2.60 2.89 14.33
N GLN A 64 -1.37 3.35 14.10
CA GLN A 64 -0.14 2.67 14.48
C GLN A 64 0.72 3.59 15.34
N VAL A 65 1.46 3.01 16.29
CA VAL A 65 2.41 3.75 17.13
C VAL A 65 3.82 3.28 16.80
N THR A 66 4.69 4.21 16.37
CA THR A 66 6.08 3.88 16.10
C THR A 66 6.82 3.56 17.39
N LYS A 67 7.97 2.88 17.29
CA LYS A 67 8.88 2.67 18.46
C LYS A 67 9.30 3.96 19.18
N SER A 68 9.29 5.09 18.49
CA SER A 68 9.58 6.42 19.06
C SER A 68 8.38 7.10 19.71
N GLY A 69 7.20 6.46 19.72
CA GLY A 69 5.96 7.00 20.29
C GLY A 69 5.15 7.90 19.35
N THR A 70 5.55 8.05 18.08
CA THR A 70 4.79 8.84 17.10
C THR A 70 3.55 8.06 16.65
N ILE A 71 2.39 8.72 16.66
CA ILE A 71 1.13 8.12 16.22
C ILE A 71 0.93 8.41 14.72
N LEU A 72 0.75 7.35 13.93
CA LEU A 72 0.23 7.39 12.58
C LEU A 72 -1.27 7.09 12.66
N GLN A 73 -2.12 8.07 12.35
CA GLN A 73 -3.56 7.98 12.63
C GLN A 73 -4.30 6.92 11.80
N GLY A 74 -3.78 6.54 10.63
CA GLY A 74 -4.50 5.69 9.68
C GLY A 74 -5.77 6.38 9.15
N GLY A 75 -6.87 5.63 9.01
CA GLY A 75 -8.18 6.16 8.60
C GLY A 75 -8.47 6.10 7.08
N PHE A 76 -7.46 5.75 6.28
CA PHE A 76 -7.60 5.51 4.85
C PHE A 76 -8.12 4.11 4.58
N ASP A 77 -8.56 3.87 3.35
CA ASP A 77 -9.02 2.55 2.94
C ASP A 77 -7.85 1.57 2.84
N GLN A 78 -8.12 0.32 3.19
CA GLN A 78 -7.21 -0.79 2.99
C GLN A 78 -7.99 -1.94 2.39
N ILE A 79 -7.45 -2.50 1.31
CA ILE A 79 -8.01 -3.64 0.62
C ILE A 79 -7.01 -4.79 0.72
N LEU A 80 -7.51 -5.97 1.10
CA LEU A 80 -6.75 -7.21 1.07
C LEU A 80 -7.07 -7.99 -0.21
N LEU A 81 -6.08 -8.09 -1.09
CA LEU A 81 -6.15 -8.93 -2.28
C LEU A 81 -6.17 -10.42 -1.90
N PRO A 82 -6.77 -11.30 -2.73
CA PRO A 82 -6.76 -12.74 -2.50
C PRO A 82 -5.33 -13.28 -2.32
N LYS A 83 -5.19 -14.31 -1.49
CA LYS A 83 -3.91 -15.01 -1.32
C LYS A 83 -3.44 -15.56 -2.67
N GLY A 84 -2.22 -15.23 -3.07
CA GLY A 84 -1.65 -15.68 -4.35
C GLY A 84 -2.24 -14.99 -5.59
N TRP A 85 -2.75 -13.75 -5.45
CA TRP A 85 -3.20 -12.95 -6.59
C TRP A 85 -2.12 -12.85 -7.69
N SER A 86 -2.54 -12.84 -8.95
CA SER A 86 -1.62 -12.90 -10.08
C SER A 86 -0.93 -11.55 -10.33
N GLN A 87 0.39 -11.55 -10.46
CA GLN A 87 1.15 -10.36 -10.85
C GLN A 87 0.79 -9.83 -12.25
N ASN A 88 0.11 -10.63 -13.08
CA ASN A 88 -0.44 -10.15 -14.37
C ASN A 88 -1.52 -9.08 -14.20
N TRP A 89 -2.02 -8.86 -12.97
CA TRP A 89 -2.93 -7.76 -12.67
C TRP A 89 -2.21 -6.41 -12.58
N ILE A 90 -0.87 -6.41 -12.48
CA ILE A 90 -0.07 -5.18 -12.46
C ILE A 90 -0.04 -4.60 -13.87
N THR A 91 -0.59 -3.40 -14.03
CA THR A 91 -0.64 -2.70 -15.32
C THR A 91 0.43 -1.62 -15.46
N ASN A 92 0.98 -1.15 -14.34
CA ASN A 92 2.03 -0.13 -14.33
C ASN A 92 2.83 -0.19 -13.02
N ILE A 93 4.09 0.22 -13.07
CA ILE A 93 4.92 0.50 -11.90
C ILE A 93 5.59 1.85 -12.11
N ARG A 94 5.45 2.75 -11.14
CA ARG A 94 6.11 4.07 -11.17
C ARG A 94 6.96 4.29 -9.94
N LYS A 95 7.98 5.16 -10.06
CA LYS A 95 8.69 5.71 -8.90
C LYS A 95 7.80 6.73 -8.19
N VAL A 96 7.80 6.68 -6.86
CA VAL A 96 7.10 7.64 -6.00
C VAL A 96 8.06 8.79 -5.66
N PRO A 97 7.64 10.05 -5.87
CA PRO A 97 8.42 11.23 -5.48
C PRO A 97 8.79 11.20 -4.01
N SER A 98 10.03 11.61 -3.71
CA SER A 98 10.53 11.63 -2.33
C SER A 98 9.86 12.70 -1.45
N ILE A 99 9.31 13.74 -2.08
CA ILE A 99 8.68 14.93 -1.48
C ILE A 99 7.33 15.13 -2.15
#